data_AF-A0A1G1E807-F1
#
_entry.id   AF-A0A1G1E807-F1
#
_cell.length_a   1.000
_cell.length_b   1.000
_cell.length_c   1.000
_cell.angle_alpha   90.00
_cell.angle_beta   90.00
_cell.angle_gamma   90.00
#
_symmetry.space_group_name_H-M   'P 1'
#
loop_
_entity.id
_entity.type
_entity.pdbx_description
1 polymer ?
#
loop_
_entity_poly.entity_id
_entity_poly.type
_entity_poly.pdbx_seq_one_letter_code
_entity_poly.pdbx_strand_id
1 'polypeptide(L)' 'MLQTIRRGFFPNAVFAFAHEDEKTDIPLLAGRKTINGKTTAYVCRRGTCLAPVNSPEALAELLNYE' A
#
# COMPACT_ATOMS: atom_id res chain seq x y z
N MET A 1 -7.39 4.03 4.88
CA MET A 1 -6.16 3.80 4.09
C MET A 1 -5.51 5.12 3.67
N LEU A 2 -6.03 5.82 2.65
CA LEU A 2 -5.36 7.03 2.11
C LEU A 2 -5.14 8.13 3.15
N GLN A 3 -6.12 8.35 4.04
CA GLN A 3 -6.01 9.31 5.14
C GLN A 3 -4.88 8.96 6.12
N THR A 4 -4.66 7.67 6.40
CA THR A 4 -3.56 7.20 7.26
C THR A 4 -2.22 7.59 6.68
N ILE A 5 -2.02 7.37 5.37
CA ILE A 5 -0.78 7.72 4.66
C ILE A 5 -0.57 9.23 4.68
N ARG A 6 -1.62 10.02 4.36
CA ARG A 6 -1.54 11.49 4.28
C ARG A 6 -1.26 12.17 5.63
N ARG A 7 -1.49 11.49 6.76
CA ARG A 7 -1.23 12.02 8.10
C ARG A 7 0.19 11.75 8.61
N GLY A 8 0.88 10.77 8.04
CA GLY A 8 2.24 10.41 8.45
C GLY A 8 3.32 11.15 7.67
N PHE A 9 4.56 11.09 8.19
CA PHE A 9 5.75 11.58 7.50
C PHE A 9 6.62 10.38 7.08
N PHE A 10 6.75 10.16 5.78
CA PHE A 10 7.43 8.99 5.20
C PHE A 10 8.47 9.44 4.16
N PRO A 11 9.62 10.01 4.57
CA PRO A 11 10.58 10.65 3.66
C PRO A 11 11.25 9.66 2.69
N ASN A 12 11.28 8.37 3.04
CA ASN A 12 11.93 7.31 2.26
C ASN A 12 10.93 6.34 1.62
N ALA A 13 9.67 6.74 1.47
CA ALA A 13 8.62 5.90 0.90
C ALA A 13 8.06 6.48 -0.40
N VAL A 14 7.74 5.59 -1.34
CA VAL A 14 7.00 5.91 -2.55
C VAL A 14 5.63 5.24 -2.47
N PHE A 15 4.58 5.99 -2.77
CA PHE A 15 3.21 5.50 -2.79
C PHE A 15 2.66 5.51 -4.22
N ALA A 16 2.00 4.43 -4.60
CA ALA A 16 1.21 4.35 -5.82
C ALA A 16 -0.19 3.84 -5.49
N PHE A 17 -1.19 4.33 -6.22
CA PHE A 17 -2.60 4.02 -6.02
C PHE A 17 -3.26 3.74 -7.36
N ALA A 18 -4.20 2.80 -7.39
CA ALA A 18 -5.10 2.57 -8.50
C ALA A 18 -6.45 2.10 -7.95
N HIS A 19 -7.51 2.37 -8.70
CA HIS A 19 -8.79 1.71 -8.49
C HIS A 19 -8.76 0.30 -9.10
N GLU A 20 -9.65 -0.59 -8.63
CA GLU A 20 -9.64 -2.02 -9.04
C GLU A 20 -9.78 -2.21 -10.56
N ASP A 21 -10.59 -1.37 -11.20
CA ASP A 21 -10.88 -1.44 -12.63
C ASP A 21 -9.97 -0.53 -13.48
N GLU A 22 -8.97 0.09 -12.87
CA GLU A 22 -8.09 1.03 -13.55
C GLU A 22 -6.88 0.30 -14.14
N LYS A 23 -6.71 0.39 -15.47
CA LYS A 23 -5.46 -0.02 -16.10
C LYS A 23 -4.38 1.00 -15.76
N THR A 24 -3.31 0.53 -15.15
CA THR A 24 -2.19 1.36 -14.74
C THR A 24 -0.89 0.86 -15.36
N ASP A 25 -0.12 1.78 -15.94
CA ASP A 25 1.21 1.51 -16.48
C ASP A 25 2.30 1.67 -15.40
N ILE A 26 1.92 1.90 -14.13
CA ILE A 26 2.85 2.07 -13.01
C ILE A 26 3.37 0.69 -12.58
N PRO A 27 4.67 0.38 -12.76
CA PRO A 27 5.21 -0.95 -12.46
C PRO A 27 5.02 -1.39 -11.00
N LEU A 28 5.01 -0.44 -10.06
CA LEU A 28 4.79 -0.72 -8.64
C LEU A 28 3.42 -1.37 -8.34
N LEU A 29 2.43 -1.13 -9.20
CA LEU A 29 1.07 -1.65 -9.06
C LEU A 29 0.84 -2.96 -9.83
N ALA A 30 1.83 -3.43 -10.60
CA ALA A 30 1.70 -4.65 -11.38
C ALA A 30 1.38 -5.86 -10.47
N GLY A 31 0.27 -6.55 -10.78
CA GLY A 31 -0.18 -7.72 -10.01
C GLY A 31 -0.70 -7.42 -8.60
N ARG A 32 -0.87 -6.14 -8.23
CA ARG A 32 -1.43 -5.73 -6.94
C ARG A 32 -2.93 -5.47 -7.12
N LYS A 33 -3.76 -6.25 -6.43
CA LYS A 33 -5.22 -6.20 -6.56
C LYS A 33 -5.89 -5.98 -5.20
N THR A 34 -7.13 -5.55 -5.22
CA THR A 34 -7.99 -5.69 -4.05
C THR A 34 -8.15 -7.17 -3.70
N ILE A 35 -8.35 -7.47 -2.42
CA ILE A 35 -8.56 -8.83 -1.93
C ILE A 35 -9.93 -8.85 -1.29
N ASN A 36 -10.79 -9.78 -1.72
CA ASN A 36 -12.17 -9.91 -1.24
C ASN A 36 -12.97 -8.59 -1.37
N GLY A 37 -12.74 -7.83 -2.44
CA GLY A 37 -13.40 -6.53 -2.67
C GLY A 37 -13.03 -5.43 -1.66
N LYS A 38 -12.00 -5.64 -0.84
CA LYS A 38 -11.52 -4.66 0.13
C LYS A 38 -10.33 -3.90 -0.42
N THR A 39 -10.20 -2.64 -0.03
CA THR A 39 -8.97 -1.86 -0.24
C THR A 39 -7.78 -2.62 0.35
N THR A 40 -6.78 -2.92 -0.47
CA THR A 40 -5.60 -3.68 -0.07
C THR A 40 -4.37 -2.80 -0.17
N ALA A 41 -3.59 -2.73 0.90
CA ALA A 41 -2.27 -2.10 0.88
C ALA A 41 -1.19 -3.18 0.82
N TYR A 42 -0.21 -2.96 -0.07
CA TYR A 42 0.99 -3.77 -0.19
C TYR A 42 2.18 -2.93 0.24
N VAL A 43 2.88 -3.35 1.29
CA VAL A 43 4.06 -2.67 1.80
C VAL A 43 5.27 -3.55 1.52
N CYS A 44 6.20 -3.04 0.71
CA CYS A 44 7.43 -3.73 0.37
C CYS A 44 8.63 -2.93 0.90
N ARG A 45 9.58 -3.63 1.50
CA ARG A 45 10.82 -3.08 2.05
C ARG A 45 11.98 -4.02 1.80
N ARG A 46 13.16 -3.46 1.51
CA ARG A 46 14.41 -4.24 1.30
C ARG A 46 14.25 -5.39 0.29
N GLY A 47 13.51 -5.17 -0.80
CA GLY A 47 13.28 -6.17 -1.84
C GLY A 47 12.21 -7.21 -1.53
N THR A 48 11.57 -7.15 -0.36
CA THR A 48 10.55 -8.13 0.06
C THR A 48 9.23 -7.44 0.38
N CYS A 49 8.12 -8.04 -0.06
CA CYS A 49 6.78 -7.57 0.30
C CYS A 49 6.25 -8.32 1.51
N LEU A 50 5.63 -7.59 2.43
CA LEU A 50 4.93 -8.14 3.57
C LEU A 50 3.56 -8.69 3.15
N ALA A 51 2.89 -9.38 4.07
CA ALA A 51 1.52 -9.80 3.86
C ALA A 51 0.62 -8.58 3.60
N PRO A 52 -0.28 -8.65 2.60
CA PRO A 52 -1.19 -7.55 2.30
C PRO A 52 -2.16 -7.30 3.46
N VAL A 53 -2.49 -6.04 3.69
CA VAL A 53 -3.40 -5.62 4.77
C VAL A 53 -4.60 -4.86 4.22
N ASN A 54 -5.74 -5.02 4.90
CA ASN A 54 -7.01 -4.42 4.50
C ASN A 54 -7.57 -3.40 5.50
N SER A 55 -6.83 -3.07 6.56
CA SER A 55 -7.24 -2.08 7.55
C SER A 55 -6.25 -0.91 7.67
N PRO A 56 -6.74 0.30 7.96
CA PRO A 56 -5.90 1.47 8.24
C PRO A 56 -4.88 1.24 9.37
N GLU A 57 -5.28 0.51 10.40
CA GLU A 57 -4.49 0.26 11.61
C GLU A 57 -3.30 -0.65 11.29
N ALA A 58 -3.55 -1.76 10.59
CA ALA A 58 -2.49 -2.67 10.16
C ALA A 58 -1.54 -1.97 9.17
N LEU A 59 -2.06 -1.12 8.27
CA LEU A 59 -1.19 -0.32 7.39
C LEU A 59 -0.28 0.62 8.20
N ALA A 60 -0.80 1.28 9.24
CA ALA A 60 0.01 2.15 10.08
C ALA A 60 1.15 1.38 10.78
N GLU A 61 0.86 0.18 11.30
CA GLU A 61 1.89 -0.70 11.88
C GLU A 61 2.99 -1.05 10.87
N LEU A 62 2.62 -1.36 9.62
CA LEU A 62 3.59 -1.68 8.58
C LEU A 62 4.45 -0.46 8.16
N LEU A 63 3.91 0.76 8.30
CA LEU A 63 4.58 2.00 7.91
C LEU A 63 5.42 2.65 9.02
N ASN A 64 5.22 2.28 10.28
CA ASN A 64 5.98 2.77 11.45
C ASN A 64 7.39 2.17 11.56
N TYR A 65 8.11 2.06 10.45
CA TYR A 65 9.46 1.51 10.43
C TYR A 65 10.51 2.57 10.79
N GLU A 66 11.36 2.27 11.78
CA GLU A 66 12.51 3.08 12.23
C GLU A 66 13.64 3.15 11.19
#